data_AF-A0A9D2NW76-F1
#
_entry.id   AF-A0A9D2NW76-F1
#
_cell.length_a   1.000
_cell.length_b   1.000
_cell.length_c   1.000
_cell.angle_alpha   90.00
_cell.angle_beta   90.00
_cell.angle_gamma   90.00
#
_symmetry.space_group_name_H-M   'P 1'
#
loop_
_entity.id
_entity.type
_entity.pdbx_description
1 polymer ?
#
loop_
_entity_poly.entity_id
_entity_poly.type
_entity_poly.pdbx_seq_one_letter_code
_entity_poly.pdbx_strand_id
1 'polypeptide(L)'
;MEKRKTENTKIFSLILACVCVLIFAFSGLSVEAADEERVSIAFDDSRVTYSEGHWNNYEDRQMYSNTVGSTVTVKFNGTGIAVIGGIAKNGPIAEVNIDDGAVVEDVDFFSASGTGSAGTVYEKRGLEDGEHTMVLTFTDRYNPEYGGGFAHMQIAIFGFEELHY
;
A
#
# COMPACT_ATOMS: atom_id res chain seq x y z
N MET A 1 -45.36 -24.97 -46.08
CA MET A 1 -44.34 -25.54 -45.16
C MET A 1 -42.99 -25.33 -45.83
N GLU A 2 -42.03 -24.73 -45.10
CA GLU A 2 -40.57 -24.87 -45.35
C GLU A 2 -39.95 -24.10 -46.54
N LYS A 3 -38.88 -23.30 -46.43
CA LYS A 3 -38.03 -22.81 -45.32
C LYS A 3 -37.25 -21.58 -45.83
N ARG A 4 -37.28 -20.51 -45.04
CA ARG A 4 -36.28 -19.41 -45.05
C ARG A 4 -34.89 -20.00 -44.84
N LYS A 5 -33.99 -19.94 -45.83
CA LYS A 5 -32.61 -20.46 -45.67
C LYS A 5 -31.51 -19.61 -46.29
N THR A 6 -31.75 -18.33 -46.59
CA THR A 6 -30.76 -17.53 -47.35
C THR A 6 -30.39 -16.19 -46.72
N GLU A 7 -30.94 -15.82 -45.57
CA GLU A 7 -30.65 -14.52 -44.93
C GLU A 7 -29.63 -14.60 -43.77
N ASN A 8 -29.40 -15.79 -43.19
CA ASN A 8 -28.55 -15.93 -42.00
C ASN A 8 -27.04 -15.93 -42.29
N THR A 9 -26.61 -16.20 -43.53
CA THR A 9 -25.17 -16.27 -43.85
C THR A 9 -24.56 -14.89 -44.11
N LYS A 10 -25.33 -13.92 -44.62
CA LYS A 10 -24.84 -12.56 -44.88
C LYS A 10 -24.74 -11.72 -43.60
N ILE A 11 -25.65 -11.93 -42.66
CA ILE A 11 -25.68 -11.21 -41.37
C ILE A 11 -24.49 -11.65 -40.49
N PHE A 12 -24.14 -12.94 -40.46
CA PHE A 12 -22.97 -13.43 -39.73
C PHE A 12 -21.63 -12.91 -40.29
N SER A 13 -21.53 -12.75 -41.61
CA SER A 13 -20.31 -12.23 -42.25
C SER A 13 -20.09 -10.73 -42.02
N LEU A 14 -21.16 -9.96 -41.80
CA LEU A 14 -21.09 -8.52 -41.52
C LEU A 14 -20.73 -8.25 -40.04
N ILE A 15 -21.26 -9.07 -39.13
CA ILE A 15 -20.95 -8.98 -37.69
C ILE A 15 -19.49 -9.37 -37.43
N LEU A 16 -18.95 -10.40 -38.11
CA LEU A 16 -17.55 -10.81 -37.96
C LEU A 16 -16.56 -9.76 -38.49
N ALA A 17 -16.93 -9.04 -39.56
CA ALA A 17 -16.12 -7.94 -40.10
C ALA A 17 -16.10 -6.71 -39.15
N CYS A 18 -17.21 -6.39 -38.48
CA CYS A 18 -17.28 -5.30 -37.49
C CYS A 18 -16.50 -5.63 -36.20
N VAL A 19 -16.50 -6.89 -35.76
CA VAL A 19 -15.71 -7.33 -34.58
C VAL A 19 -14.20 -7.26 -34.88
N CYS A 20 -13.77 -7.61 -36.10
CA CYS A 20 -12.36 -7.47 -36.48
C CYS A 20 -11.92 -5.99 -36.58
N VAL A 21 -12.74 -5.08 -37.12
CA VAL A 21 -12.36 -3.65 -37.21
C VAL A 21 -12.35 -2.96 -35.84
N LEU A 22 -13.15 -3.42 -34.86
CA LEU A 22 -13.11 -2.91 -33.49
C LEU A 22 -11.91 -3.42 -32.67
N ILE A 23 -11.32 -4.56 -33.01
CA ILE A 23 -10.09 -5.07 -32.35
C ILE A 23 -8.84 -4.40 -32.91
N PHE A 24 -8.88 -3.85 -34.13
CA PHE A 24 -7.72 -3.20 -34.77
C PHE A 24 -7.57 -1.70 -34.47
N ALA A 25 -8.48 -1.09 -33.71
CA ALA A 25 -8.36 0.32 -33.27
C ALA A 25 -7.85 0.48 -31.83
N PHE A 26 -7.47 -0.61 -31.14
CA PHE A 26 -6.90 -0.55 -29.78
C PHE A 26 -5.37 -0.63 -29.76
N SER A 27 -4.71 -0.38 -30.89
CA SER A 27 -3.25 -0.24 -30.96
C SER A 27 -2.88 1.24 -30.89
N GLY A 28 -2.96 1.80 -29.69
CA GLY A 28 -2.62 3.21 -29.50
C GLY A 28 -2.99 3.83 -28.16
N LEU A 29 -3.55 3.06 -27.21
CA LEU A 29 -3.49 3.51 -25.82
C LEU A 29 -2.06 3.28 -25.35
N SER A 30 -1.19 4.25 -25.61
CA SER A 30 -0.16 4.56 -24.64
C SER A 30 -0.94 4.82 -23.36
N VAL A 31 -0.95 3.84 -22.45
CA VAL A 31 -1.09 4.17 -21.04
C VAL A 31 0.16 4.98 -20.77
N GLU A 32 0.05 6.30 -20.97
CA GLU A 32 0.94 7.24 -20.31
C GLU A 32 0.88 6.79 -18.86
N ALA A 33 1.98 6.23 -18.33
CA ALA A 33 2.07 5.99 -16.91
C ALA A 33 1.73 7.34 -16.30
N ALA A 34 0.58 7.43 -15.62
CA ALA A 34 0.24 8.62 -14.87
C ALA A 34 1.48 8.94 -14.03
N ASP A 35 1.92 10.20 -14.08
CA ASP A 35 3.05 10.64 -13.28
C ASP A 35 2.71 10.29 -11.82
N GLU A 36 3.46 9.35 -11.22
CA GLU A 36 3.17 8.86 -9.88
C GLU A 36 3.45 10.01 -8.90
N GLU A 37 2.42 10.80 -8.58
CA GLU A 37 2.57 11.87 -7.60
C GLU A 37 2.58 11.25 -6.19
N ARG A 38 3.66 11.51 -5.46
CA ARG A 38 3.83 11.07 -4.07
C ARG A 38 3.90 12.30 -3.19
N VAL A 39 2.90 12.47 -2.33
CA VAL A 39 2.82 13.58 -1.37
C VAL A 39 3.31 13.10 -0.02
N SER A 40 4.39 13.70 0.48
CA SER A 40 4.92 13.33 1.80
C SER A 40 3.96 13.75 2.93
N ILE A 41 3.75 12.85 3.88
CA ILE A 41 3.07 13.08 5.15
C ILE A 41 4.13 12.92 6.23
N ALA A 42 4.55 14.02 6.85
CA ALA A 42 5.52 13.98 7.93
C ALA A 42 4.99 13.18 9.13
N PHE A 43 5.88 12.56 9.91
CA PHE A 43 5.48 11.77 11.08
C PHE A 43 4.73 12.59 12.14
N ASP A 44 4.87 13.91 12.14
CA ASP A 44 4.24 14.89 13.03
C ASP A 44 3.13 15.72 12.34
N ASP A 45 2.73 15.36 11.12
CA ASP A 45 1.61 15.97 10.41
C ASP A 45 0.31 15.80 11.22
N SER A 46 -0.56 16.81 11.17
CA SER A 46 -1.90 16.79 11.77
C SER A 46 -2.79 15.60 11.34
N ARG A 47 -2.45 14.96 10.21
CA ARG A 47 -3.09 13.75 9.68
C ARG A 47 -2.68 12.47 10.43
N VAL A 48 -1.62 12.52 11.22
CA VAL A 48 -1.05 11.38 11.95
C VAL A 48 -1.44 11.46 13.42
N THR A 49 -1.92 10.35 13.97
CA THR A 49 -2.28 10.21 15.38
C THR A 49 -1.66 8.95 15.96
N TYR A 50 -0.99 9.09 17.09
CA TYR A 50 -0.36 7.99 17.81
C TYR A 50 -1.19 7.59 19.03
N SER A 51 -1.21 6.31 19.37
CA SER A 51 -1.81 5.83 20.63
C SER A 51 -1.15 6.50 21.85
N GLU A 52 -1.94 6.86 22.85
CA GLU A 52 -1.44 7.56 24.04
C GLU A 52 -0.38 6.76 24.82
N GLY A 53 0.60 7.45 25.40
CA GLY A 53 1.54 6.89 26.39
C GLY A 53 2.57 5.88 25.86
N HIS A 54 2.61 5.60 24.56
CA HIS A 54 3.46 4.55 24.01
C HIS A 54 4.50 5.01 22.98
N TRP A 55 4.42 6.26 22.52
CA TRP A 55 5.32 6.78 21.49
C TRP A 55 6.23 7.89 22.01
N ASN A 56 7.45 7.90 21.50
CA ASN A 56 8.47 8.88 21.83
C ASN A 56 8.99 9.53 20.54
N ASN A 57 9.14 10.86 20.58
CA ASN A 57 9.83 11.59 19.53
C ASN A 57 11.35 11.43 19.73
N TYR A 58 12.05 11.05 18.66
CA TYR A 58 13.51 11.02 18.63
C TYR A 58 14.04 12.14 17.73
N GLU A 59 14.52 13.21 18.38
CA GLU A 59 15.23 14.33 17.75
C GLU A 59 14.47 15.01 16.60
N ASP A 60 13.14 15.03 16.63
CA ASP A 60 12.28 15.57 15.58
C ASP A 60 12.54 14.94 14.21
N ARG A 61 12.93 13.66 14.19
CA ARG A 61 13.19 12.89 12.96
C ARG A 61 12.26 11.71 12.76
N GLN A 62 11.76 11.14 13.85
CA GLN A 62 10.91 9.96 13.85
C GLN A 62 10.12 9.86 15.16
N MET A 63 9.03 9.10 15.09
CA MET A 63 8.33 8.59 16.27
C MET A 63 8.64 7.11 16.44
N TYR A 64 8.94 6.67 17.65
CA TYR A 64 9.22 5.26 17.93
C TYR A 64 8.47 4.73 19.14
N SER A 65 8.26 3.42 19.17
CA SER A 65 7.68 2.70 20.30
C SER A 65 8.37 1.35 20.51
N ASN A 66 8.47 0.96 21.78
CA ASN A 66 8.89 -0.38 22.22
C ASN A 66 7.73 -1.14 22.90
N THR A 67 6.49 -0.65 22.77
CA THR A 67 5.30 -1.21 23.42
C THR A 67 4.42 -1.92 22.39
N VAL A 68 4.30 -3.24 22.49
CA VAL A 68 3.38 -4.05 21.68
C VAL A 68 1.95 -3.52 21.81
N GLY A 69 1.22 -3.44 20.70
CA GLY A 69 -0.12 -2.87 20.64
C GLY A 69 -0.15 -1.35 20.46
N SER A 70 0.99 -0.67 20.43
CA SER A 70 1.05 0.73 20.00
C SER A 70 0.53 0.87 18.58
N THR A 71 -0.29 1.90 18.34
CA THR A 71 -0.83 2.18 17.01
C THR A 71 -0.39 3.55 16.51
N VAL A 72 -0.25 3.66 15.20
CA VAL A 72 -0.25 4.93 14.47
C VAL A 72 -1.35 4.89 13.42
N THR A 73 -2.17 5.93 13.42
CA THR A 73 -3.25 6.15 12.45
C THR A 73 -2.86 7.30 11.56
N VAL A 74 -3.01 7.14 10.24
CA VAL A 74 -2.82 8.20 9.26
C VAL A 74 -4.04 8.30 8.36
N LYS A 75 -4.51 9.53 8.17
CA LYS A 75 -5.53 9.86 7.19
C LYS A 75 -4.88 10.39 5.91
N PHE A 76 -5.36 9.94 4.77
CA PHE A 76 -4.86 10.38 3.46
C PHE A 76 -6.02 10.44 2.46
N ASN A 77 -5.84 11.18 1.38
CA ASN A 77 -6.84 11.34 0.32
C ASN A 77 -6.18 11.08 -1.04
N GLY A 78 -6.25 9.84 -1.53
CA GLY A 78 -5.58 9.41 -2.75
C GLY A 78 -5.80 7.93 -3.03
N THR A 79 -5.11 7.39 -4.02
CA THR A 79 -5.31 6.01 -4.50
C THR A 79 -4.33 5.00 -3.90
N GLY A 80 -3.51 5.43 -2.92
CA GLY A 80 -2.58 4.57 -2.22
C GLY A 80 -1.82 5.25 -1.09
N ILE A 81 -1.06 4.46 -0.33
CA ILE A 81 -0.21 4.93 0.76
C ILE A 81 1.05 4.07 0.89
N ALA A 82 2.17 4.69 1.24
CA ALA A 82 3.40 4.02 1.65
C ALA A 82 3.78 4.40 3.10
N VAL A 83 4.40 3.46 3.81
CA VAL A 83 4.95 3.68 5.17
C VAL A 83 6.47 3.80 5.08
N ILE A 84 7.01 4.90 5.61
CA ILE A 84 8.46 5.09 5.74
C ILE A 84 8.85 4.74 7.17
N GLY A 85 9.47 3.58 7.33
CA GLY A 85 9.81 2.96 8.61
C GLY A 85 11.32 2.83 8.82
N GLY A 86 11.72 2.64 10.08
CA GLY A 86 13.09 2.31 10.44
C GLY A 86 13.42 0.84 10.14
N ILE A 87 14.13 0.57 9.04
CA ILE A 87 14.56 -0.79 8.69
C ILE A 87 15.78 -1.21 9.52
N ALA A 88 15.68 -2.36 10.18
CA ALA A 88 16.71 -2.86 11.07
C ALA A 88 16.78 -4.39 11.06
N LYS A 89 17.94 -4.94 11.43
CA LYS A 89 18.10 -6.40 11.56
C LYS A 89 17.12 -7.01 12.58
N ASN A 90 16.74 -6.25 13.60
CA ASN A 90 15.74 -6.61 14.62
C ASN A 90 14.41 -5.85 14.43
N GLY A 91 14.11 -5.41 13.21
CA GLY A 91 12.83 -4.75 12.90
C GLY A 91 11.65 -5.72 13.15
N PRO A 92 10.56 -5.25 13.76
CA PRO A 92 9.39 -6.08 14.01
C PRO A 92 8.57 -6.29 12.73
N ILE A 93 7.66 -7.25 12.80
CA ILE A 93 6.52 -7.32 11.88
C ILE A 93 5.36 -6.56 12.55
N ALA A 94 4.83 -5.56 11.89
CA ALA A 94 3.62 -4.85 12.27
C ALA A 94 2.41 -5.34 11.46
N GLU A 95 1.22 -4.95 11.88
CA GLU A 95 -0.04 -5.24 11.18
C GLU A 95 -0.66 -3.95 10.66
N VAL A 96 -1.04 -3.93 9.39
CA VAL A 96 -1.71 -2.78 8.77
C VAL A 96 -3.14 -3.13 8.40
N ASN A 97 -4.05 -2.21 8.69
CA ASN A 97 -5.44 -2.25 8.27
C ASN A 97 -5.82 -0.90 7.64
N ILE A 98 -6.56 -0.95 6.53
CA ILE A 98 -7.04 0.22 5.81
C ILE A 98 -8.57 0.16 5.78
N ASP A 99 -9.20 1.27 6.17
CA ASP A 99 -10.65 1.49 6.19
C ASP A 99 -11.47 0.45 6.97
N ASP A 100 -10.93 -0.07 8.08
CA ASP A 100 -11.56 -1.14 8.87
C ASP A 100 -11.89 -2.38 8.00
N GLY A 101 -11.06 -2.62 6.99
CA GLY A 101 -11.22 -3.71 6.05
C GLY A 101 -11.06 -5.08 6.73
N ALA A 102 -11.67 -6.12 6.16
CA ALA A 102 -11.53 -7.48 6.70
C ALA A 102 -10.11 -8.07 6.53
N VAL A 103 -9.27 -7.43 5.71
CA VAL A 103 -7.89 -7.87 5.44
C VAL A 103 -6.95 -7.07 6.34
N VAL A 104 -6.09 -7.80 7.06
CA VAL A 104 -4.95 -7.26 7.80
C VAL A 104 -3.71 -7.80 7.11
N GLU A 105 -2.78 -6.90 6.77
CA GLU A 105 -1.55 -7.23 6.06
C GLU A 105 -0.34 -7.09 7.00
N ASP A 106 0.70 -7.87 6.75
CA ASP A 106 1.94 -7.81 7.50
C ASP A 106 2.86 -6.72 6.93
N VAL A 107 3.47 -5.93 7.80
CA VAL A 107 4.48 -4.93 7.45
C VAL A 107 5.78 -5.30 8.13
N ASP A 108 6.75 -5.79 7.35
CA ASP A 108 8.03 -6.26 7.88
C ASP A 108 9.08 -5.14 7.87
N PHE A 109 9.54 -4.74 9.07
CA PHE A 109 10.62 -3.76 9.23
C PHE A 109 12.00 -4.41 9.20
N PHE A 110 12.10 -5.73 8.99
CA PHE A 110 13.36 -6.45 8.91
C PHE A 110 14.19 -6.04 7.69
N SER A 111 15.47 -5.83 7.92
CA SER A 111 16.48 -5.80 6.86
C SER A 111 17.79 -6.38 7.38
N ALA A 112 18.35 -7.38 6.69
CA ALA A 112 19.59 -8.04 7.09
C ALA A 112 20.79 -7.08 7.23
N SER A 113 20.80 -5.99 6.45
CA SER A 113 21.80 -4.91 6.48
C SER A 113 21.28 -3.61 7.11
N GLY A 114 20.05 -3.61 7.65
CA GLY A 114 19.41 -2.43 8.20
C GLY A 114 20.05 -1.96 9.51
N THR A 115 20.15 -0.65 9.67
CA THR A 115 20.80 0.02 10.80
C THR A 115 19.86 0.95 11.59
N GLY A 116 18.55 0.89 11.35
CA GLY A 116 17.58 1.91 11.79
C GLY A 116 17.38 3.03 10.76
N SER A 117 17.92 2.83 9.56
CA SER A 117 17.61 3.49 8.29
C SER A 117 16.15 3.85 8.05
N ALA A 118 15.76 5.06 7.64
CA ALA A 118 14.48 5.24 6.97
C ALA A 118 14.43 4.41 5.68
N GLY A 119 13.31 3.72 5.43
CA GLY A 119 13.05 2.99 4.20
C GLY A 119 11.57 2.66 4.05
N THR A 120 11.12 2.43 2.81
CA THR A 120 9.73 2.01 2.55
C THR A 120 9.54 0.57 3.01
N VAL A 121 8.69 0.38 4.02
CA VAL A 121 8.40 -0.95 4.63
C VAL A 121 7.06 -1.52 4.17
N TYR A 122 6.18 -0.67 3.65
CA TYR A 122 4.88 -1.05 3.13
C TYR A 122 4.45 -0.08 2.03
N GLU A 123 3.72 -0.60 1.05
CA GLU A 123 3.08 0.20 0.02
C GLU A 123 1.77 -0.47 -0.42
N LYS A 124 0.68 0.29 -0.38
CA LYS A 124 -0.62 -0.09 -0.93
C LYS A 124 -0.96 0.83 -2.09
N ARG A 125 -1.33 0.23 -3.23
CA ARG A 125 -1.82 0.94 -4.42
C ARG A 125 -3.21 0.44 -4.81
N GLY A 126 -3.87 1.16 -5.71
CA GLY A 126 -5.13 0.73 -6.31
C GLY A 126 -6.32 0.77 -5.35
N LEU A 127 -6.27 1.66 -4.37
CA LEU A 127 -7.45 2.08 -3.62
C LEU A 127 -8.32 2.96 -4.51
N GLU A 128 -9.61 3.04 -4.20
CA GLU A 128 -10.49 4.02 -4.84
C GLU A 128 -9.96 5.43 -4.57
N ASP A 129 -10.14 6.37 -5.49
CA ASP A 129 -9.75 7.76 -5.22
C ASP A 129 -10.65 8.36 -4.13
N GLY A 130 -10.08 8.79 -3.02
CA GLY A 130 -10.81 9.39 -1.93
C GLY A 130 -10.13 9.31 -0.56
N GLU A 131 -10.90 9.66 0.47
CA GLU A 131 -10.43 9.65 1.86
C GLU A 131 -10.30 8.22 2.40
N HIS A 132 -9.15 7.94 2.99
CA HIS A 132 -8.82 6.66 3.60
C HIS A 132 -8.22 6.84 4.99
N THR A 133 -8.33 5.79 5.80
CA THR A 133 -7.65 5.71 7.10
C THR A 133 -6.84 4.42 7.19
N MET A 134 -5.53 4.56 7.38
CA MET A 134 -4.65 3.43 7.66
C MET A 134 -4.31 3.41 9.15
N VAL A 135 -4.38 2.22 9.76
CA VAL A 135 -3.91 1.93 11.11
C VAL A 135 -2.80 0.90 11.04
N LEU A 136 -1.63 1.25 11.56
CA LEU A 136 -0.50 0.35 11.73
C LEU A 136 -0.35 0.00 13.22
N THR A 137 -0.31 -1.28 13.54
CA THR A 137 -0.23 -1.82 14.90
C THR A 137 1.08 -2.56 15.10
N PHE A 138 1.84 -2.15 16.12
CA PHE A 138 3.09 -2.83 16.48
C PHE A 138 2.81 -4.19 17.14
N THR A 139 3.46 -5.26 16.67
CA THR A 139 3.40 -6.61 17.26
C THR A 139 4.76 -7.08 17.78
N ASP A 140 4.79 -8.19 18.52
CA ASP A 140 6.03 -8.87 18.93
C ASP A 140 6.52 -9.93 17.93
N ARG A 141 5.93 -9.97 16.73
CA ARG A 141 6.38 -10.86 15.64
C ARG A 141 7.66 -10.32 15.00
N TYR A 142 8.46 -11.24 14.48
CA TYR A 142 9.74 -10.93 13.86
C TYR A 142 9.99 -11.85 12.66
N ASN A 143 10.81 -11.37 11.72
CA ASN A 143 11.25 -12.17 10.59
C ASN A 143 12.18 -13.31 11.07
N PRO A 144 11.92 -14.59 10.72
CA PRO A 144 12.77 -15.72 11.12
C PRO A 144 14.26 -15.58 10.75
N GLU A 145 14.59 -14.83 9.69
CA GLU A 145 15.97 -14.56 9.29
C GLU A 145 16.77 -13.75 10.33
N TYR A 146 16.09 -13.03 11.22
CA TYR A 146 16.73 -12.38 12.36
C TYR A 146 17.40 -13.40 13.30
N GLY A 147 16.86 -14.63 13.38
CA GLY A 147 17.37 -15.70 14.24
C GLY A 147 16.91 -15.61 15.70
N GLY A 148 15.96 -14.73 16.03
CA GLY A 148 15.20 -14.76 17.30
C GLY A 148 15.99 -14.43 18.57
N GLY A 149 17.05 -13.62 18.48
CA GLY A 149 17.77 -13.15 19.67
C GLY A 149 16.88 -12.33 20.61
N PHE A 150 17.26 -12.22 21.90
CA PHE A 150 16.57 -11.51 22.99
C PHE A 150 16.42 -9.97 22.80
N ALA A 151 16.18 -9.47 21.60
CA ALA A 151 16.15 -8.03 21.36
C ALA A 151 14.83 -7.41 21.79
N HIS A 152 14.96 -6.33 22.57
CA HIS A 152 13.98 -5.26 22.61
C HIS A 152 13.77 -4.76 21.18
N MET A 153 12.68 -5.19 20.54
CA MET A 153 12.28 -4.66 19.24
C MET A 153 11.70 -3.25 19.43
N GLN A 154 11.90 -2.44 18.41
CA GLN A 154 11.41 -1.08 18.33
C GLN A 154 10.78 -0.91 16.96
N ILE A 155 9.60 -0.32 16.92
CA ILE A 155 9.04 0.23 15.68
C ILE A 155 9.41 1.71 15.61
N ALA A 156 9.79 2.17 14.42
CA ALA A 156 10.14 3.56 14.17
C ALA A 156 9.46 4.04 12.88
N ILE A 157 8.79 5.19 12.94
CA ILE A 157 8.02 5.80 11.87
C ILE A 157 8.65 7.14 11.53
N PHE A 158 9.13 7.27 10.29
CA PHE A 158 9.70 8.50 9.73
C PHE A 158 8.66 9.33 8.98
N GLY A 159 7.55 8.70 8.58
CA GLY A 159 6.45 9.36 7.91
C GLY A 159 5.73 8.41 6.96
N PHE A 160 4.93 8.99 6.08
CA PHE A 160 4.15 8.29 5.07
C PHE A 160 4.24 9.04 3.74
N GLU A 161 3.80 8.38 2.68
CA GLU A 161 3.62 9.00 1.37
C GLU A 161 2.23 8.66 0.87
N GLU A 162 1.42 9.67 0.61
CA GLU A 162 0.13 9.55 -0.09
C GLU A 162 0.41 9.44 -1.59
N LEU A 163 -0.24 8.48 -2.25
CA LEU A 163 0.02 8.14 -3.64
C LEU A 163 -1.18 8.53 -4.50
N HIS A 164 -0.90 9.12 -5.65
CA HIS A 164 -1.87 9.47 -6.69
C HIS A 164 -1.41 8.82 -8.00
N TYR A 165 -2.31 8.03 -8.60
CA TYR A 165 -2.09 7.19 -9.78
C TYR A 165 -3.20 7.41 -10.80
#